data_AF-L0J972-F1
#
_entry.id   AF-L0J972-F1
#
_cell.length_a   1.000
_cell.length_b   1.000
_cell.length_c   1.000
_cell.angle_alpha   90.00
_cell.angle_beta   90.00
_cell.angle_gamma   90.00
#
_symmetry.space_group_name_H-M   'P 1'
#
loop_
_entity.id
_entity.type
_entity.pdbx_description
1 polymer ?
#
loop_
_entity_poly.entity_id
_entity_poly.type
_entity_poly.pdbx_seq_one_letter_code
_entity_poly.pdbx_strand_id
1 'polypeptide(L)'
;MIANNPRLAAVGSEANQQRARQAGRTQAVLARIAVEALQAQRPSVHRDRWITALQHRISNPDAALAELGQTMTPPMTKHAYAALLRRALRGGGITTEDASNSSEGSRRG
;
A
#
# COMPACT_ATOMS: atom_id res chain seq x y z
N MET A 1 11.78 20.94 34.70
CA MET A 1 11.50 19.50 34.51
C MET A 1 10.48 19.35 33.38
N ILE A 2 10.89 18.82 32.23
CA ILE A 2 9.98 18.51 31.13
C ILE A 2 9.43 17.11 31.40
N ALA A 3 8.12 17.00 31.67
CA ALA A 3 7.45 15.73 31.85
C ALA A 3 7.42 14.96 30.52
N ASN A 4 8.39 14.06 30.35
CA ASN A 4 8.46 13.14 29.23
C ASN A 4 7.40 12.05 29.45
N ASN A 5 6.22 12.18 28.83
CA ASN A 5 5.06 11.31 29.10
C ASN A 5 5.03 10.13 28.10
N PRO A 6 5.52 8.93 28.47
CA PRO A 6 5.62 7.79 27.57
C PRO A 6 4.26 7.27 27.07
N ARG A 7 3.18 7.52 27.82
CA ARG A 7 1.82 7.15 27.42
C ARG A 7 1.31 7.90 26.18
N LEU A 8 1.68 9.18 26.03
CA LEU A 8 1.27 9.97 24.85
C LEU A 8 2.00 9.48 23.59
N ALA A 9 3.27 9.11 23.72
CA ALA A 9 4.04 8.50 22.62
C ALA A 9 3.48 7.12 22.22
N ALA A 10 3.07 6.31 23.18
CA ALA A 10 2.46 5.00 22.93
C ALA A 10 1.12 5.11 22.19
N VAL A 11 0.21 5.99 22.64
CA VAL A 11 -1.09 6.22 21.98
C VAL A 11 -0.91 6.75 20.56
N GLY A 12 0.06 7.64 20.34
CA GLY A 12 0.41 8.14 19.00
C GLY A 12 0.95 7.04 18.07
N SER A 13 1.77 6.12 18.60
CA SER A 13 2.30 4.97 17.88
C SER A 13 1.21 3.99 17.45
N GLU A 14 0.29 3.66 18.36
CA GLU A 14 -0.85 2.77 18.07
C GLU A 14 -1.78 3.37 17.02
N ALA A 15 -2.15 4.65 17.16
CA ALA A 15 -2.99 5.33 16.16
C ALA A 15 -2.32 5.40 14.78
N ASN A 16 -0.99 5.56 14.74
CA ASN A 16 -0.25 5.54 13.49
C ASN A 16 -0.22 4.14 12.84
N GLN A 17 -0.06 3.09 13.65
CA GLN A 17 -0.10 1.71 13.17
C GLN A 17 -1.50 1.35 12.63
N GLN A 18 -2.56 1.75 13.32
CA GLN A 18 -3.93 1.54 12.86
C GLN A 18 -4.19 2.23 11.51
N ARG A 19 -3.80 3.50 11.37
CA ARG A 19 -3.90 4.24 10.10
C ARG A 19 -3.08 3.56 8.99
N ALA A 20 -1.88 3.08 9.30
CA ALA A 20 -1.03 2.38 8.34
C ALA A 20 -1.66 1.07 7.86
N ARG A 21 -2.25 0.27 8.76
CA ARG A 21 -2.98 -0.96 8.41
C ARG A 21 -4.20 -0.68 7.56
N GLN A 22 -5.00 0.33 7.93
CA GLN A 22 -6.16 0.74 7.14
C GLN A 22 -5.75 1.17 5.73
N ALA A 23 -4.70 2.00 5.61
CA ALA A 23 -4.15 2.39 4.31
C ALA A 23 -3.66 1.16 3.51
N GLY A 24 -3.03 0.20 4.17
CA GLY A 24 -2.58 -1.05 3.58
C GLY A 24 -3.73 -1.91 3.02
N ARG A 25 -4.87 -1.96 3.71
CA ARG A 25 -6.08 -2.64 3.26
C ARG A 25 -6.72 -1.94 2.07
N THR A 26 -6.83 -0.61 2.10
CA THR A 26 -7.30 0.18 0.95
C THR A 26 -6.40 -0.06 -0.27
N GLN A 27 -5.08 -0.08 -0.08
CA GLN A 27 -4.13 -0.41 -1.14
C GLN A 27 -4.32 -1.84 -1.67
N ALA A 28 -4.65 -2.81 -0.82
CA ALA A 28 -4.94 -4.18 -1.26
C ALA A 28 -6.21 -4.27 -2.12
N VAL A 29 -7.25 -3.49 -1.80
CA VAL A 29 -8.46 -3.38 -2.63
C VAL A 29 -8.14 -2.77 -3.99
N LEU A 30 -7.46 -1.62 -4.01
CA LEU A 30 -7.04 -0.97 -5.26
C LEU A 30 -6.10 -1.86 -6.08
N ALA A 31 -5.25 -2.64 -5.42
CA ALA A 31 -4.35 -3.56 -6.09
C ALA A 31 -5.09 -4.67 -6.85
N ARG A 32 -6.25 -5.15 -6.37
CA ARG A 32 -7.05 -6.15 -7.10
C ARG A 32 -7.55 -5.58 -8.43
N ILE A 33 -8.11 -4.37 -8.40
CA ILE A 33 -8.58 -3.65 -9.59
C ILE A 33 -7.42 -3.43 -10.57
N ALA A 34 -6.27 -2.98 -10.06
CA ALA A 34 -5.09 -2.76 -10.89
C ALA A 34 -4.55 -4.06 -11.54
N VAL A 35 -4.62 -5.21 -10.85
CA VAL A 35 -4.22 -6.50 -11.42
C VAL A 35 -5.12 -6.89 -12.60
N GLU A 36 -6.43 -6.74 -12.48
CA GLU A 36 -7.38 -7.05 -13.55
C GLU A 36 -7.10 -6.17 -14.79
N ALA A 37 -6.90 -4.86 -14.58
CA ALA A 37 -6.55 -3.93 -15.64
C ALA A 37 -5.19 -4.26 -16.31
N LEU A 38 -4.19 -4.64 -15.52
CA LEU A 38 -2.88 -5.06 -16.05
C LEU A 38 -2.96 -6.40 -16.79
N GLN A 39 -3.80 -7.33 -16.35
CA GLN A 39 -3.96 -8.63 -16.99
C GLN A 39 -4.50 -8.51 -18.42
N ALA A 40 -5.38 -7.53 -18.67
CA ALA A 40 -5.90 -7.21 -20.00
C ALA A 40 -4.88 -6.56 -20.95
N GLN A 41 -3.75 -6.06 -20.44
CA GLN A 41 -2.69 -5.44 -21.24
C GLN A 41 -1.76 -6.49 -21.86
N ARG A 42 -1.04 -6.08 -22.93
CA ARG A 42 -0.01 -6.91 -23.55
C ARG A 42 1.09 -7.28 -22.55
N PRO A 43 1.58 -8.53 -22.57
CA PRO A 43 2.68 -8.96 -21.71
C PRO A 43 3.92 -8.09 -21.87
N SER A 44 4.54 -7.72 -20.74
CA SER A 44 5.84 -7.04 -20.70
C SER A 44 6.50 -7.30 -19.36
N VAL A 45 7.85 -7.25 -19.33
CA VAL A 45 8.62 -7.46 -18.09
C VAL A 45 8.21 -6.49 -16.99
N HIS A 46 7.86 -5.24 -17.34
CA HIS A 46 7.38 -4.25 -16.39
C HIS A 46 6.00 -4.59 -15.83
N ARG A 47 5.06 -5.01 -16.69
CA ARG A 47 3.73 -5.48 -16.29
C ARG A 47 3.83 -6.63 -15.31
N ASP A 48 4.64 -7.64 -15.62
CA ASP A 48 4.73 -8.85 -14.79
C ASP A 48 5.31 -8.50 -13.40
N ARG A 49 6.35 -7.64 -13.37
CA ARG A 49 6.91 -7.13 -12.11
C ARG A 49 5.89 -6.31 -11.30
N TRP A 50 5.01 -5.55 -11.96
CA TRP A 50 3.94 -4.81 -11.30
C TRP A 50 2.87 -5.75 -10.74
N ILE A 51 2.46 -6.76 -11.49
CA ILE A 51 1.52 -7.78 -11.03
C ILE A 51 2.07 -8.49 -9.78
N THR A 52 3.35 -8.88 -9.77
CA THR A 52 3.97 -9.49 -8.58
C THR A 52 3.88 -8.56 -7.36
N ALA A 53 4.20 -7.27 -7.51
CA ALA A 53 4.15 -6.32 -6.40
C ALA A 53 2.72 -6.11 -5.87
N LEU A 54 1.73 -6.08 -6.77
CA LEU A 54 0.31 -5.94 -6.42
C LEU A 54 -0.23 -7.19 -5.73
N GLN A 55 0.04 -8.37 -6.27
CA GLN A 55 -0.29 -9.66 -5.65
C GLN A 55 0.33 -9.76 -4.25
N HIS A 56 1.58 -9.33 -4.10
CA HIS A 56 2.25 -9.33 -2.81
C HIS A 56 1.54 -8.43 -1.77
N ARG A 57 1.06 -7.25 -2.18
CA ARG A 57 0.24 -6.36 -1.32
C ARG A 57 -1.13 -6.97 -1.00
N ILE A 58 -1.76 -7.66 -1.96
CA ILE A 58 -3.07 -8.31 -1.80
C ILE A 58 -2.98 -9.44 -0.77
N SER A 59 -1.93 -10.26 -0.84
CA SER A 59 -1.73 -11.39 0.08
C SER A 59 -1.36 -10.94 1.49
N ASN A 60 -0.79 -9.74 1.64
CA ASN A 60 -0.28 -9.23 2.91
C ASN A 60 -0.87 -7.83 3.24
N PRO A 61 -2.19 -7.71 3.41
CA PRO A 61 -2.90 -6.43 3.52
C PRO A 61 -2.70 -5.70 4.85
N ASP A 62 -2.04 -6.32 5.85
CA ASP A 62 -1.71 -5.70 7.12
C ASP A 62 -0.20 -5.51 7.34
N ALA A 63 0.64 -6.05 6.43
CA ALA A 63 2.09 -5.95 6.54
C ALA A 63 2.59 -4.54 6.25
N ALA A 64 3.64 -4.14 6.97
CA ALA A 64 4.30 -2.88 6.77
C ALA A 64 5.06 -2.86 5.43
N LEU A 65 5.20 -1.67 4.81
CA LEU A 65 5.95 -1.54 3.55
C LEU A 65 7.41 -2.01 3.65
N ALA A 66 8.01 -1.95 4.84
CA ALA A 66 9.36 -2.46 5.08
C ALA A 66 9.40 -4.00 5.04
N GLU A 67 8.46 -4.65 5.71
CA GLU A 67 8.31 -6.12 5.71
C GLU A 67 8.02 -6.62 4.29
N LEU A 68 7.15 -5.92 3.56
CA LEU A 68 6.84 -6.24 2.17
C LEU A 68 8.06 -6.10 1.26
N GLY A 69 8.88 -5.07 1.46
CA GLY A 69 10.12 -4.93 0.70
C GLY A 69 11.09 -6.08 0.96
N GLN A 70 11.22 -6.51 2.22
CA GLN A 70 12.15 -7.56 2.62
C GLN A 70 11.73 -8.96 2.14
N THR A 71 10.42 -9.21 2.02
CA THR A 71 9.85 -10.50 1.59
C THR A 71 9.69 -10.64 0.07
N MET A 72 9.98 -9.59 -0.69
CA MET A 72 10.08 -9.66 -2.15
C MET A 72 11.35 -10.40 -2.59
N THR A 73 11.31 -10.95 -3.81
CA THR A 73 12.46 -11.57 -4.47
C THR A 73 12.79 -10.80 -5.75
N PRO A 74 13.93 -10.10 -5.84
CA PRO A 74 14.92 -9.87 -4.78
C PRO A 74 14.40 -8.93 -3.66
N PRO A 75 14.96 -9.03 -2.43
CA PRO A 75 14.63 -8.12 -1.34
C PRO A 75 14.92 -6.67 -1.72
N MET A 76 14.07 -5.76 -1.27
CA MET A 76 14.19 -4.33 -1.55
C MET A 76 13.87 -3.48 -0.33
N THR A 77 14.34 -2.24 -0.34
CA THR A 77 14.05 -1.29 0.74
C THR A 77 12.57 -0.91 0.74
N LYS A 78 12.08 -0.44 1.90
CA LYS A 78 10.73 0.16 2.03
C LYS A 78 10.42 1.16 0.92
N HIS A 79 11.38 2.04 0.60
CA HIS A 79 11.20 3.09 -0.40
C HIS A 79 11.13 2.54 -1.82
N ALA A 80 11.98 1.56 -2.15
CA ALA A 80 11.95 0.89 -3.44
C ALA A 80 10.62 0.14 -3.65
N TYR A 81 10.16 -0.60 -2.63
CA TYR A 81 8.85 -1.26 -2.67
C TYR A 81 7.71 -0.26 -2.82
N ALA A 82 7.70 0.82 -2.03
CA ALA A 82 6.65 1.83 -2.12
C ALA A 82 6.63 2.54 -3.49
N ALA A 83 7.79 2.80 -4.09
CA ALA A 83 7.88 3.37 -5.43
C ALA A 83 7.38 2.39 -6.50
N LEU A 84 7.73 1.11 -6.38
CA LEU A 84 7.23 0.05 -7.25
C LEU A 84 5.71 -0.09 -7.17
N LEU A 85 5.16 -0.15 -5.95
CA LEU A 85 3.72 -0.28 -5.72
C LEU A 85 2.94 0.91 -6.31
N ARG A 86 3.43 2.14 -6.12
CA ARG A 86 2.82 3.34 -6.75
C ARG A 86 2.84 3.28 -8.27
N ARG A 87 3.94 2.80 -8.87
CA ARG A 87 4.04 2.63 -10.32
C ARG A 87 3.09 1.54 -10.82
N ALA A 88 2.98 0.43 -10.08
CA ALA A 88 2.11 -0.68 -10.41
C ALA A 88 0.62 -0.27 -10.38
N LEU A 89 0.20 0.46 -9.33
CA LEU A 89 -1.15 1.02 -9.24
C LEU A 89 -1.47 1.93 -10.43
N ARG A 90 -0.56 2.86 -10.77
CA ARG A 90 -0.72 3.73 -11.95
C ARG A 90 -0.72 2.95 -13.26
N GLY A 91 0.09 1.91 -13.38
CA GLY A 91 0.10 1.02 -14.55
C GLY A 91 -1.23 0.29 -14.75
N GLY A 92 -1.96 0.03 -13.66
CA GLY A 92 -3.33 -0.48 -13.66
C GLY A 92 -4.42 0.60 -13.69
N GLY A 93 -4.08 1.86 -13.97
CA GLY A 93 -5.03 2.97 -14.08
C GLY A 93 -5.48 3.60 -12.77
N ILE A 94 -4.96 3.16 -11.61
CA ILE A 94 -5.30 3.75 -10.31
C ILE A 94 -4.44 4.98 -10.06
N THR A 95 -5.09 6.14 -9.96
CA THR A 95 -4.44 7.42 -9.69
C THR A 95 -4.59 7.82 -8.23
N THR A 96 -3.84 8.84 -7.80
CA THR A 96 -3.95 9.38 -6.43
C THR A 96 -5.30 10.05 -6.17
N GLU A 97 -6.03 10.43 -7.21
CA GLU A 97 -7.37 11.00 -7.11
C GLU A 97 -8.39 9.93 -6.66
N ASP A 98 -8.26 8.71 -7.18
CA ASP A 98 -9.11 7.55 -6.78
C ASP A 98 -8.92 7.16 -5.31
N ALA A 99 -7.70 7.33 -4.79
CA ALA A 99 -7.35 7.02 -3.41
C ALA A 99 -7.94 8.04 -2.40
N SER A 100 -8.00 9.32 -2.77
CA SER A 100 -8.62 10.36 -1.94
C SER A 100 -10.14 10.19 -1.85
N ASN A 101 -10.79 9.85 -2.96
CA ASN A 101 -12.25 9.69 -3.02
C ASN A 101 -12.76 8.51 -2.16
N SER A 102 -11.94 7.48 -1.99
CA SER A 102 -12.24 6.31 -1.12
C SER A 102 -12.25 6.65 0.38
N SER A 103 -11.65 7.77 0.78
CA SER A 103 -11.57 8.21 2.19
C SER A 103 -12.66 9.21 2.58
N GLU A 104 -13.34 9.81 1.60
CA GLU A 104 -14.32 10.88 1.80
C GLU A 104 -15.78 10.37 1.82
N GLY A 105 -16.02 9.16 1.29
CA GLY A 105 -17.33 8.49 1.31
C GLY A 105 -17.83 7.99 2.69
N SER A 106 -17.06 8.17 3.76
CA SER A 106 -17.41 7.69 5.12
C SER A 106 -17.88 8.80 6.08
N ARG A 107 -18.09 10.04 5.62
CA ARG A 107 -18.52 11.19 6.46
C ARG A 107 -19.92 11.73 6.14
N ARG A 108 -20.71 11.03 5.32
CA ARG A 108 -22.12 11.37 5.09
C ARG A 108 -22.98 10.11 5.25
N GLY A 109 -23.50 9.94 6.46
CA GLY A 109 -24.49 8.93 6.85
C GLY A 109 -25.08 9.35 8.18
#